data_AF-A0A146M5H8-F1
#
_entry.id   AF-A0A146M5H8-F1
#
_cell.length_a   1.000
_cell.length_b   1.000
_cell.length_c   1.000
_cell.angle_alpha   90.00
_cell.angle_beta   90.00
_cell.angle_gamma   90.00
#
_symmetry.space_group_name_H-M   'P 1'
#
loop_
_entity.id
_entity.type
_entity.pdbx_description
1 polymer ?
#
loop_
_entity_poly.entity_id
_entity_poly.type
_entity_poly.pdbx_seq_one_letter_code
_entity_poly.pdbx_strand_id
1 'polypeptide(L)'
;DRLFAVGIRESAKLHAELYQSPSYAYVFDFKGPERGFMDTHIHDGVSHGDDLAYLFKKDFPWGPIGSDKESKRVSHFMIDMWMNFITDSMDTTTWPDLKQSLPGFGYLEVKSGSASNLFKVETSDIEDFWRGLGFQENVKERLHSEL
;
A
#
# COMPACT_ATOMS: atom_id res chain seq x y z
N ASP A 1 5.77 -7.40 7.37
CA ASP A 1 6.37 -6.26 8.10
C ASP A 1 7.76 -5.88 7.63
N ARG A 2 8.79 -6.71 7.93
CA ARG A 2 10.21 -6.39 7.66
C ARG A 2 10.53 -5.95 6.23
N LEU A 3 10.10 -6.72 5.22
CA LEU A 3 10.51 -6.47 3.83
C LEU A 3 9.89 -5.23 3.19
N PHE A 4 8.76 -4.75 3.70
CA PHE A 4 7.98 -3.69 3.05
C PHE A 4 7.42 -2.69 4.07
N ALA A 5 6.51 -3.15 4.94
CA ALA A 5 5.68 -2.27 5.76
C ALA A 5 6.51 -1.31 6.65
N VAL A 6 7.54 -1.81 7.34
CA VAL A 6 8.37 -0.97 8.22
C VAL A 6 9.06 0.14 7.43
N GLY A 7 9.80 -0.21 6.38
CA GLY A 7 10.51 0.77 5.56
C GLY A 7 9.57 1.78 4.89
N ILE A 8 8.41 1.33 4.40
CA ILE A 8 7.39 2.22 3.81
C ILE A 8 6.86 3.20 4.85
N ARG A 9 6.48 2.71 6.04
CA ARG A 9 5.92 3.56 7.10
C ARG A 9 6.94 4.58 7.59
N GLU A 10 8.17 4.15 7.85
CA GLU A 10 9.24 5.04 8.28
C GLU A 10 9.56 6.11 7.23
N SER A 11 9.70 5.72 5.96
CA SER A 11 9.92 6.67 4.88
C SER A 11 8.78 7.67 4.76
N ALA A 12 7.53 7.22 4.82
CA ALA A 12 6.36 8.09 4.71
C ALA A 12 6.25 9.06 5.90
N LYS A 13 6.50 8.60 7.13
CA LYS A 13 6.51 9.45 8.33
C LYS A 13 7.62 10.49 8.26
N LEU A 14 8.85 10.09 7.92
CA LEU A 14 9.97 11.02 7.72
C LEU A 14 9.65 12.07 6.64
N HIS A 15 9.00 11.66 5.55
CA HIS A 15 8.59 12.60 4.51
C HIS A 15 7.56 13.61 5.02
N ALA A 16 6.54 13.16 5.76
CA ALA A 16 5.51 14.03 6.33
C ALA A 16 6.05 14.99 7.41
N GLU A 17 7.04 14.54 8.18
CA GLU A 17 7.71 15.35 9.21
C GLU A 17 8.58 16.45 8.59
N LEU A 18 9.37 16.11 7.57
CA LEU A 18 10.47 16.95 7.10
C LEU A 18 10.13 17.81 5.88
N TYR A 19 9.20 17.38 5.02
CA TYR A 19 8.82 18.13 3.82
C TYR A 19 7.53 18.95 4.01
N GLN A 20 7.37 19.96 3.16
CA GLN A 20 6.16 20.80 3.10
C GLN A 20 5.08 20.22 2.18
N SER A 21 5.47 19.37 1.23
CA SER A 21 4.53 18.70 0.33
C SER A 21 3.70 17.67 1.09
N PRO A 22 2.38 17.56 0.83
CA PRO A 22 1.53 16.59 1.50
C PRO A 22 1.93 15.17 1.13
N SER A 23 1.84 14.26 2.10
CA SER A 23 2.14 12.84 1.92
C SER A 23 0.90 12.01 2.16
N TYR A 24 0.65 11.01 1.33
CA TYR A 24 -0.54 10.17 1.42
C TYR A 24 -0.14 8.69 1.34
N ALA A 25 -0.84 7.84 2.07
CA ALA A 25 -0.65 6.40 2.06
C ALA A 25 -1.98 5.67 1.89
N TYR A 26 -1.95 4.53 1.21
CA TYR A 26 -3.07 3.59 1.17
C TYR A 26 -2.58 2.17 1.44
N VAL A 27 -3.49 1.31 1.88
CA VAL A 27 -3.30 -0.14 2.01
C VAL A 27 -4.35 -0.80 1.13
N PHE A 28 -3.91 -1.64 0.19
CA PHE A 28 -4.80 -2.44 -0.62
C PHE A 28 -5.13 -3.75 0.12
N ASP A 29 -6.41 -3.95 0.44
CA ASP A 29 -6.93 -5.10 1.18
C ASP A 29 -8.11 -5.76 0.46
N PHE A 30 -8.32 -5.43 -0.82
CA PHE A 30 -9.32 -6.10 -1.64
C PHE A 30 -8.76 -7.41 -2.19
N LYS A 31 -9.28 -8.51 -1.66
CA LYS A 31 -8.90 -9.88 -2.02
C LYS A 31 -9.24 -10.25 -3.47
N GLY A 32 -10.41 -9.87 -3.97
CA GLY A 32 -10.92 -10.30 -5.27
C GLY A 32 -11.13 -11.82 -5.41
N PRO A 33 -11.80 -12.27 -6.49
CA PRO A 33 -11.97 -13.69 -6.79
C PRO A 33 -10.76 -14.34 -7.47
N GLU A 34 -9.98 -13.55 -8.22
CA GLU A 34 -8.79 -13.99 -8.95
C GLU A 34 -7.60 -13.15 -8.47
N ARG A 35 -6.45 -13.80 -8.18
CA ARG A 35 -5.22 -13.14 -7.73
C ARG A 35 -4.05 -13.67 -8.54
N GLY A 36 -3.18 -12.76 -8.99
CA GLY A 36 -2.24 -13.04 -10.07
C GLY A 36 -0.94 -13.72 -9.64
N PHE A 37 -0.44 -13.43 -8.43
CA PHE A 37 0.88 -13.89 -8.01
C PHE A 37 0.88 -15.21 -7.26
N MET A 38 -0.19 -15.52 -6.53
CA MET A 38 -0.19 -16.58 -5.54
C MET A 38 -1.44 -17.43 -5.68
N ASP A 39 -1.29 -18.74 -5.49
CA ASP A 39 -2.39 -19.68 -5.60
C ASP A 39 -3.42 -19.42 -4.50
N THR A 40 -4.57 -18.89 -4.92
CA THR A 40 -5.70 -18.52 -4.07
C THR A 40 -6.38 -19.71 -3.40
N HIS A 41 -6.14 -20.93 -3.86
CA HIS A 41 -6.67 -22.14 -3.23
C HIS A 41 -5.93 -22.51 -1.94
N ILE A 42 -4.72 -21.98 -1.75
CA ILE A 42 -3.85 -22.29 -0.62
C ILE A 42 -3.74 -21.10 0.35
N HIS A 43 -3.83 -19.87 -0.17
CA HIS A 43 -3.58 -18.67 0.61
C HIS A 43 -4.77 -17.70 0.61
N ASP A 44 -5.24 -17.32 1.80
CA ASP A 44 -6.28 -16.30 1.98
C ASP A 44 -5.67 -14.96 2.42
N GLY A 45 -5.25 -14.14 1.46
CA GLY A 45 -4.71 -12.81 1.74
C GLY A 45 -4.32 -12.03 0.49
N VAL A 46 -4.19 -10.71 0.60
CA VAL A 46 -3.69 -9.88 -0.49
C VAL A 46 -2.16 -10.00 -0.53
N SER A 47 -1.64 -10.38 -1.69
CA SER A 47 -0.20 -10.58 -1.90
C SER A 47 0.44 -9.35 -2.51
N HIS A 48 1.77 -9.32 -2.47
CA HIS A 48 2.53 -8.25 -3.10
C HIS A 48 2.19 -8.15 -4.60
N GLY A 49 1.70 -6.97 -5.01
CA GLY A 49 1.40 -6.63 -6.39
C GLY A 49 0.04 -7.09 -6.93
N ASP A 50 -0.83 -7.66 -6.08
CA ASP A 50 -2.23 -7.96 -6.47
C ASP A 50 -3.02 -6.69 -6.83
N ASP A 51 -2.68 -5.54 -6.24
CA ASP A 51 -3.26 -4.23 -6.54
C ASP A 51 -3.04 -3.79 -7.99
N LEU A 52 -1.91 -4.19 -8.60
CA LEU A 52 -1.56 -3.84 -9.98
C LEU A 52 -2.54 -4.40 -11.01
N ALA A 53 -3.19 -5.53 -10.71
CA ALA A 53 -4.22 -6.12 -11.56
C ALA A 53 -5.41 -5.17 -11.75
N TYR A 54 -5.70 -4.34 -10.74
CA TYR A 54 -6.81 -3.39 -10.73
C TYR A 54 -6.47 -2.05 -11.41
N LEU A 55 -5.20 -1.81 -11.73
CA LEU A 55 -4.71 -0.62 -12.44
C LEU A 55 -4.39 -0.89 -13.91
N PHE A 56 -3.76 -2.03 -14.20
CA PHE A 56 -3.21 -2.30 -15.51
C PHE A 56 -3.85 -3.53 -16.13
N LYS A 57 -4.39 -3.36 -17.34
CA LYS A 57 -4.82 -4.50 -18.15
C LYS A 57 -3.58 -5.26 -18.64
N LYS A 58 -3.31 -6.45 -18.08
CA LYS A 58 -2.21 -7.32 -18.52
C LYS A 58 -2.56 -8.79 -18.39
N ASP A 59 -2.17 -9.59 -19.37
CA ASP A 59 -2.47 -11.02 -19.41
C ASP A 59 -1.56 -11.85 -18.48
N PHE A 60 -0.34 -11.40 -18.18
CA PHE A 60 0.62 -12.07 -17.26
C PHE A 60 1.56 -11.07 -16.56
N PRO A 61 1.84 -11.19 -15.25
CA PRO A 61 1.45 -12.30 -14.35
C PRO A 61 0.13 -12.05 -13.60
N TRP A 62 -0.58 -10.94 -13.86
CA TRP A 62 -1.75 -10.55 -13.07
C TRP A 62 -3.03 -11.29 -13.41
N GLY A 63 -3.15 -11.78 -14.65
CA GLY A 63 -4.42 -12.31 -15.14
C GLY A 63 -5.54 -11.27 -15.09
N PRO A 64 -6.76 -11.62 -15.51
CA PRO A 64 -7.91 -10.75 -15.31
C PRO A 64 -8.27 -10.67 -13.81
N ILE A 65 -8.72 -9.49 -13.35
CA ILE A 65 -9.26 -9.27 -11.99
C ILE A 65 -10.59 -10.00 -11.71
N GLY A 66 -10.94 -10.99 -12.52
CA GLY A 66 -12.30 -11.53 -12.60
C GLY A 66 -13.26 -10.61 -13.36
N SER A 67 -14.42 -11.16 -13.74
CA SER A 67 -15.46 -10.43 -14.48
C SER A 67 -16.61 -9.91 -13.61
N ASP A 68 -16.52 -10.12 -12.29
CA ASP A 68 -17.54 -9.75 -11.33
C ASP A 68 -17.67 -8.22 -11.18
N LYS A 69 -18.79 -7.81 -10.60
CA LYS A 69 -19.16 -6.39 -10.49
C LYS A 69 -18.27 -5.64 -9.50
N GLU A 70 -17.81 -6.29 -8.45
CA GLU A 70 -17.05 -5.61 -7.40
C GLU A 70 -15.61 -5.41 -7.80
N SER A 71 -14.97 -6.40 -8.43
CA SER A 71 -13.62 -6.23 -8.98
C SER A 71 -13.54 -5.09 -10.00
N LYS A 72 -14.56 -4.94 -10.85
CA LYS A 72 -14.66 -3.78 -11.77
C LYS A 72 -14.79 -2.45 -11.04
N ARG A 73 -15.57 -2.40 -9.95
CA ARG A 73 -15.69 -1.18 -9.14
C ARG A 73 -14.39 -0.85 -8.43
N VAL A 74 -13.69 -1.86 -7.89
CA VAL A 74 -12.37 -1.67 -7.27
C VAL A 74 -11.37 -1.16 -8.30
N SER A 75 -11.37 -1.70 -9.52
CA SER A 75 -10.53 -1.20 -10.61
C SER A 75 -10.84 0.25 -10.97
N HIS A 76 -12.12 0.62 -11.13
CA HIS A 76 -12.49 2.02 -11.35
C HIS A 76 -12.06 2.92 -10.18
N PHE A 77 -12.29 2.49 -8.94
CA PHE A 77 -11.87 3.23 -7.76
C PHE A 77 -10.36 3.44 -7.73
N MET A 78 -9.56 2.39 -8.00
CA MET A 78 -8.10 2.49 -8.03
C MET A 78 -7.62 3.43 -9.13
N ILE A 79 -8.22 3.37 -10.32
CA ILE A 79 -7.92 4.29 -11.41
C ILE A 79 -8.28 5.73 -11.01
N ASP A 80 -9.49 5.97 -10.51
CA ASP A 80 -9.93 7.30 -10.09
C ASP A 80 -9.05 7.86 -8.96
N MET A 81 -8.68 7.02 -8.00
CA MET A 81 -7.79 7.36 -6.88
C MET A 81 -6.44 7.86 -7.39
N TRP A 82 -5.79 7.12 -8.29
CA TRP A 82 -4.50 7.50 -8.87
C TRP A 82 -4.62 8.70 -9.82
N MET A 83 -5.68 8.77 -10.63
CA MET A 83 -5.93 9.91 -11.51
C MET A 83 -6.12 11.19 -10.70
N ASN A 84 -6.90 11.13 -9.62
CA ASN A 84 -7.12 12.27 -8.73
C ASN A 84 -5.83 12.76 -8.07
N PHE A 85 -4.93 11.84 -7.71
CA PHE A 85 -3.59 12.22 -7.23
C PHE A 85 -2.76 12.91 -8.32
N ILE A 86 -2.77 12.38 -9.55
CA ILE A 86 -2.01 12.94 -10.68
C ILE A 86 -2.52 14.33 -11.07
N THR A 87 -3.83 14.57 -11.01
CA THR A 87 -4.47 15.82 -11.43
C THR A 87 -4.67 16.82 -10.30
N ASP A 88 -4.12 16.57 -9.10
CA ASP A 88 -4.29 17.40 -7.91
C ASP A 88 -5.77 17.64 -7.55
N SER A 89 -6.60 16.62 -7.73
CA SER A 89 -8.05 16.63 -7.46
C SER A 89 -8.46 15.65 -6.37
N MET A 90 -7.52 15.28 -5.48
CA MET A 90 -7.84 14.43 -4.35
C MET A 90 -8.78 15.12 -3.35
N ASP A 91 -9.72 14.35 -2.82
CA ASP A 91 -10.53 14.77 -1.69
C ASP A 91 -9.74 14.61 -0.38
N THR A 92 -9.08 15.69 0.02
CA THR A 92 -8.28 15.73 1.26
C THR A 92 -9.12 15.73 2.53
N THR A 93 -10.45 15.84 2.43
CA THR A 93 -11.35 15.72 3.60
C THR A 93 -11.55 14.27 4.03
N THR A 94 -11.55 13.35 3.06
CA THR A 94 -11.72 11.91 3.30
C THR A 94 -10.40 11.16 3.29
N TRP A 95 -9.35 11.74 2.70
CA TRP A 95 -7.99 11.22 2.71
C TRP A 95 -6.99 12.31 3.11
N PRO A 96 -6.85 12.59 4.42
CA PRO A 96 -6.00 13.66 4.91
C PRO A 96 -4.51 13.38 4.70
N ASP A 97 -3.73 14.46 4.66
CA ASP A 97 -2.27 14.41 4.70
C ASP A 97 -1.79 13.62 5.92
N LEU A 98 -0.84 12.71 5.69
CA LEU A 98 -0.23 11.84 6.70
C LEU A 98 0.35 12.64 7.87
N LYS A 99 0.78 13.89 7.64
CA LYS A 99 1.22 14.80 8.71
C LYS A 99 0.20 15.00 9.82
N GLN A 100 -1.10 14.91 9.50
CA GLN A 100 -2.19 15.04 10.48
C GLN A 100 -2.35 13.79 11.36
N SER A 101 -1.76 12.67 10.97
CA SER A 101 -1.87 11.38 11.68
C SER A 101 -0.65 11.05 12.55
N LEU A 102 0.40 11.87 12.50
CA LEU A 102 1.61 11.68 13.31
C LEU A 102 1.30 11.80 14.82
N PRO A 103 1.96 11.00 15.69
CA PRO A 103 3.04 10.04 15.39
C PRO A 103 2.55 8.68 14.85
N GLY A 104 1.24 8.50 14.70
CA GLY A 104 0.66 7.32 14.07
C GLY A 104 0.91 7.27 12.56
N PHE A 105 0.41 6.21 11.92
CA PHE A 105 0.48 6.02 10.49
C PHE A 105 -0.93 6.03 9.89
N GLY A 106 -1.29 7.16 9.26
CA GLY A 106 -2.56 7.34 8.57
C GLY A 106 -2.54 6.79 7.15
N TYR A 107 -3.56 6.01 6.79
CA TYR A 107 -3.72 5.47 5.44
C TYR A 107 -5.19 5.25 5.06
N LEU A 108 -5.46 5.28 3.76
CA LEU A 108 -6.73 4.84 3.20
C LEU A 108 -6.73 3.31 3.00
N GLU A 109 -7.65 2.60 3.63
CA GLU A 109 -7.85 1.16 3.37
C GLU A 109 -8.77 0.95 2.17
N VAL A 110 -8.22 0.37 1.11
CA VAL A 110 -8.95 0.00 -0.11
C VAL A 110 -9.41 -1.44 0.00
N LYS A 111 -10.66 -1.63 0.42
CA LYS A 111 -11.30 -2.95 0.59
C LYS A 111 -12.52 -3.16 -0.31
N SER A 112 -12.95 -2.11 -1.01
CA SER A 112 -14.13 -2.12 -1.88
C SER A 112 -13.98 -1.10 -3.00
N GLY A 113 -14.83 -1.19 -4.02
CA GLY A 113 -14.89 -0.20 -5.09
C GLY A 113 -15.84 0.96 -4.78
N SER A 114 -16.00 1.32 -3.51
CA SER A 114 -17.00 2.31 -3.07
C SER A 114 -16.45 3.19 -1.94
N ALA A 115 -17.22 4.22 -1.59
CA ALA A 115 -16.95 5.11 -0.45
C ALA A 115 -16.92 4.43 0.93
N SER A 116 -17.10 3.10 1.00
CA SER A 116 -16.93 2.34 2.24
C SER A 116 -15.47 2.09 2.62
N ASN A 117 -14.53 2.49 1.76
CA ASN A 117 -13.11 2.56 2.07
C ASN A 117 -12.87 3.59 3.17
N LEU A 118 -12.11 3.23 4.21
CA LEU A 118 -11.97 4.03 5.42
C LEU A 118 -10.55 4.52 5.56
N PHE A 119 -10.40 5.79 5.94
CA PHE A 119 -9.15 6.26 6.49
C PHE A 119 -8.95 5.69 7.89
N LYS A 120 -7.78 5.13 8.14
CA LYS A 120 -7.37 4.53 9.42
C LYS A 120 -6.09 5.18 9.89
N VAL A 121 -5.92 5.24 11.20
CA VAL A 121 -4.65 5.62 11.85
C VAL A 121 -4.20 4.47 12.70
N GLU A 122 -3.00 3.96 12.42
CA GLU A 122 -2.40 2.87 13.18
C GLU A 122 -1.28 3.39 14.07
N THR A 123 -1.35 3.04 15.35
CA THR A 123 -0.38 3.44 16.37
C THR A 123 0.46 2.25 16.87
N SER A 124 0.60 1.21 16.03
CA SER A 124 1.36 0.00 16.38
C SER A 124 2.83 0.33 16.66
N ASP A 125 3.44 -0.39 17.59
CA ASP A 125 4.86 -0.36 17.94
C ASP A 125 5.74 -1.23 17.02
N ILE A 126 5.23 -1.59 15.83
CA ILE A 126 5.91 -2.52 14.93
C ILE A 126 7.28 -2.00 14.49
N GLU A 127 7.40 -0.70 14.24
CA GLU A 127 8.66 -0.03 13.88
C GLU A 127 9.67 -0.15 15.03
N ASP A 128 9.22 0.11 16.27
CA ASP A 128 10.05 -0.01 17.48
C ASP A 128 10.51 -1.45 17.70
N PHE A 129 9.61 -2.41 17.50
CA PHE A 129 9.95 -3.83 17.57
C PHE A 129 11.07 -4.19 16.59
N TRP A 130 10.94 -3.86 15.30
CA TRP A 130 11.95 -4.21 14.29
C TRP A 130 13.28 -3.48 14.51
N ARG A 131 13.24 -2.20 14.95
CA ARG A 131 14.46 -1.45 15.32
C ARG A 131 15.16 -2.04 16.54
N GLY A 132 14.40 -2.53 17.51
CA GLY A 132 14.92 -3.13 18.74
C GLY A 132 15.75 -4.40 18.51
N LEU A 133 15.60 -5.07 17.36
CA LEU A 133 16.37 -6.27 17.03
C LEU A 133 17.84 -5.98 16.66
N GLY A 134 18.19 -4.73 16.39
CA GLY A 134 19.57 -4.33 16.09
C GLY A 134 20.13 -4.90 14.78
N PHE A 135 19.26 -5.25 13.81
CA PHE A 135 19.71 -5.67 12.50
C PHE A 135 20.46 -4.55 11.79
N GLN A 136 21.59 -4.91 11.19
CA GLN A 136 22.32 -4.02 10.30
C GLN A 136 21.67 -4.03 8.92
N GLU A 137 20.56 -3.31 8.79
CA GLU A 137 19.83 -3.16 7.53
C GLU A 137 20.45 -2.03 6.69
N ASN A 138 20.39 -2.17 5.36
CA ASN A 138 20.89 -1.16 4.40
C ASN A 138 22.39 -0.82 4.54
N VAL A 139 23.21 -1.74 5.05
CA VAL A 139 24.67 -1.56 5.09
C VAL A 139 25.25 -1.69 3.69
N LYS A 140 26.15 -0.76 3.35
CA LYS A 140 26.72 -0.61 2.00
C LYS A 140 27.79 -1.66 1.67
N GLU A 141 28.19 -2.50 2.63
CA GLU A 141 29.16 -3.57 2.43
C GLU A 141 28.55 -4.67 1.57
N ARG A 142 28.90 -4.66 0.28
CA ARG A 142 28.66 -5.78 -0.63
C ARG A 142 29.35 -7.02 -0.06
N LEU A 143 28.58 -8.03 0.30
CA LEU A 143 29.02 -9.42 0.45
C LEU A 143 29.39 -10.02 -0.91
N HIS A 144 30.35 -9.42 -1.63
CA HIS A 144 31.02 -10.01 -2.79
C HIS A 144 32.42 -9.41 -2.93
N SER A 145 33.23 -9.60 -1.89
CA SER A 145 34.66 -9.80 -2.07
C SER A 145 34.93 -11.25 -1.67
N GLU A 146 35.43 -12.03 -2.62
CA GLU A 146 35.91 -13.42 -2.47
C GLU A 146 34.87 -14.55 -2.60
N LEU A 147 34.56 -14.87 -3.86
CA LEU A 147 34.57 -16.24 -4.39
C LEU A 147 35.07 -16.21 -5.84
#